data_AF-A0A969GCE8-F1
#
_entry.id   AF-A0A969GCE8-F1
#
_cell.length_a   1.000
_cell.length_b   1.000
_cell.length_c   1.000
_cell.angle_alpha   90.00
_cell.angle_beta   90.00
_cell.angle_gamma   90.00
#
_symmetry.space_group_name_H-M   'P 1'
#
loop_
_entity.id
_entity.type
_entity.pdbx_description
1 polymer ?
#
loop_
_entity_poly.entity_id
_entity_poly.type
_entity_poly.pdbx_seq_one_letter_code
_entity_poly.pdbx_strand_id
1 'polypeptide(L)'
;MFIQENRLKLKLKSGLPAYGVISTSDDPQLAELYGLAGFDYYMLDAEHGLMDPTQAVNIIRACELTKMTPLVRIGSKDPKLVLQYLDAGMMGVMMPDLRSVQEIKMLIDAVKYPPLGKRGMGISRASGYMAYGGEASNYIEFQ
;
A
#
# COMPACT_ATOMS: atom_id res chain seq x y z
N MET A 1 2.48 17.44 2.14
CA MET A 1 3.22 16.66 1.13
C MET A 1 2.27 15.59 0.62
N PHE A 2 2.17 15.36 -0.70
CA PHE A 2 1.27 14.33 -1.24
C PHE A 2 1.74 12.92 -0.86
N ILE A 3 3.06 12.75 -0.76
CA ILE A 3 3.68 11.55 -0.20
C ILE A 3 3.49 11.59 1.33
N GLN A 4 2.83 10.56 1.87
CA GLN A 4 2.53 10.43 3.30
C GLN A 4 3.44 9.42 3.98
N GLU A 5 3.70 9.63 5.26
CA GLU A 5 4.49 8.73 6.09
C GLU A 5 3.77 7.41 6.38
N ASN A 6 4.49 6.29 6.27
CA ASN A 6 3.96 4.98 6.61
C ASN A 6 3.96 4.80 8.14
N ARG A 7 2.85 5.19 8.78
CA ARG A 7 2.66 5.12 10.24
C ARG A 7 2.87 3.71 10.79
N LEU A 8 2.42 2.67 10.08
CA LEU A 8 2.67 1.28 10.46
C LEU A 8 4.19 0.98 10.51
N LYS A 9 4.91 1.29 9.43
CA LYS A 9 6.36 1.06 9.31
C LYS A 9 7.14 1.79 10.41
N LEU A 10 6.74 3.03 10.75
CA LEU A 10 7.33 3.77 11.87
C LEU A 10 7.16 3.07 13.21
N LYS A 11 5.92 2.68 13.55
CA LYS A 11 5.62 2.02 14.82
C LYS A 11 6.40 0.71 14.96
N LEU A 12 6.40 -0.11 13.89
CA LEU A 12 7.15 -1.36 13.86
C LEU A 12 8.66 -1.13 14.07
N LYS A 13 9.25 -0.13 13.40
CA LYS A 13 10.67 0.24 13.61
C LYS A 13 10.96 0.73 15.02
N SER A 14 9.97 1.32 15.69
CA SER A 14 10.08 1.84 17.05
C SER A 14 9.78 0.80 18.13
N GLY A 15 9.52 -0.46 17.75
CA GLY A 15 9.13 -1.52 18.68
C GLY A 15 7.76 -1.32 19.33
N LEU A 16 6.92 -0.45 18.76
CA LEU A 16 5.58 -0.16 19.27
C LEU A 16 4.53 -1.04 18.59
N PRO A 17 3.45 -1.43 19.31
CA PRO A 17 2.33 -2.12 18.68
C PRO A 17 1.60 -1.20 17.70
N ALA A 18 1.19 -1.80 16.58
CA ALA A 18 0.33 -1.16 15.59
C ALA A 18 -1.03 -1.87 15.56
N TYR A 19 -2.10 -1.10 15.63
CA TYR A 19 -3.47 -1.59 15.64
C TYR A 19 -4.12 -1.24 14.30
N GLY A 20 -4.74 -2.21 13.65
CA GLY A 20 -5.37 -2.00 12.35
C GLY A 20 -6.59 -2.87 12.16
N VAL A 21 -7.25 -2.66 11.03
CA VAL A 21 -8.42 -3.40 10.59
C VAL A 21 -8.13 -4.11 9.27
N ILE A 22 -8.73 -5.28 9.07
CA ILE A 22 -8.82 -5.94 7.77
C ILE A 22 -10.28 -5.92 7.33
N SER A 23 -10.55 -5.59 6.07
CA SER A 23 -11.92 -5.43 5.59
C SER A 23 -12.04 -5.78 4.11
N THR A 24 -13.11 -6.50 3.78
CA THR A 24 -13.55 -6.80 2.41
C THR A 24 -14.54 -5.75 1.87
N SER A 25 -14.85 -4.70 2.64
CA SER A 25 -15.76 -3.64 2.22
C SER A 25 -15.06 -2.61 1.33
N ASP A 26 -15.78 -2.18 0.29
CA ASP A 26 -15.39 -1.13 -0.65
C ASP A 26 -15.82 0.28 -0.20
N ASP A 27 -16.49 0.42 0.95
CA ASP A 27 -17.00 1.70 1.44
C ASP A 27 -15.87 2.53 2.11
N PRO A 28 -15.46 3.66 1.50
CA PRO A 28 -14.42 4.52 2.07
C PRO A 28 -14.82 5.16 3.42
N GLN A 29 -16.11 5.26 3.73
CA GLN A 29 -16.56 5.79 5.02
C GLN A 29 -16.05 4.94 6.19
N LEU A 30 -15.95 3.62 6.02
CA LEU A 30 -15.39 2.75 7.06
C LEU A 30 -13.92 3.08 7.31
N ALA A 31 -13.13 3.24 6.25
CA ALA A 31 -11.72 3.61 6.38
C ALA A 31 -11.56 4.98 7.05
N GLU A 32 -12.39 5.98 6.71
CA GLU A 32 -12.39 7.28 7.37
C GLU A 32 -12.73 7.15 8.87
N LEU A 33 -13.78 6.39 9.20
CA LEU A 33 -14.20 6.16 10.58
C LEU A 33 -13.10 5.50 11.43
N TYR A 34 -12.45 4.45 10.91
CA TYR A 34 -11.34 3.79 11.60
C TYR A 34 -10.13 4.72 11.77
N GLY A 35 -9.85 5.55 10.76
CA GLY A 35 -8.81 6.57 10.83
C GLY A 35 -9.06 7.59 11.95
N LEU A 36 -10.30 8.10 12.05
CA LEU A 36 -10.73 9.02 13.12
C LEU A 36 -10.71 8.35 14.50
N ALA A 37 -10.98 7.05 14.56
CA ALA A 37 -10.87 6.25 15.79
C ALA A 37 -9.40 5.98 16.21
N GLY A 38 -8.41 6.38 15.41
CA GLY A 38 -7.00 6.35 15.77
C GLY A 38 -6.25 5.07 15.38
N PHE A 39 -6.84 4.23 14.52
CA PHE A 39 -6.16 3.05 13.98
C PHE A 39 -4.94 3.45 13.14
N ASP A 40 -3.91 2.59 13.16
CA ASP A 40 -2.63 2.85 12.50
C ASP A 40 -2.63 2.42 11.03
N TYR A 41 -3.41 1.41 10.67
CA TYR A 41 -3.53 0.91 9.30
C TYR A 41 -4.90 0.33 8.97
N TYR A 42 -5.26 0.37 7.69
CA TYR A 42 -6.41 -0.32 7.10
C TYR A 42 -5.91 -1.26 6.02
N MET A 43 -6.17 -2.55 6.16
CA MET A 43 -5.82 -3.56 5.17
C MET A 43 -7.05 -3.93 4.34
N LEU A 44 -7.02 -3.47 3.09
CA LEU A 44 -8.00 -3.86 2.09
C LEU A 44 -7.81 -5.34 1.74
N ASP A 45 -8.82 -6.15 1.99
CA ASP A 45 -8.77 -7.57 1.66
C ASP A 45 -9.26 -7.84 0.24
N ALA A 46 -8.33 -7.84 -0.70
CA ALA A 46 -8.58 -8.20 -2.11
C ALA A 46 -8.24 -9.67 -2.42
N GLU A 47 -8.02 -10.51 -1.40
CA GLU A 47 -7.98 -11.97 -1.57
C GLU A 47 -9.40 -12.55 -1.59
N HIS A 48 -10.24 -12.10 -0.66
CA HIS A 48 -11.63 -12.54 -0.54
C HIS A 48 -12.65 -11.47 -0.95
N GLY A 49 -12.26 -10.19 -0.93
CA GLY A 49 -13.08 -9.10 -1.46
C GLY A 49 -13.02 -9.05 -2.99
N LEU A 50 -13.95 -8.29 -3.58
CA LEU A 50 -14.08 -8.13 -5.02
C LEU A 50 -13.40 -6.87 -5.55
N MET A 51 -12.70 -6.13 -4.68
CA MET A 51 -12.12 -4.83 -5.03
C MET A 51 -10.94 -4.99 -5.99
N ASP A 52 -10.89 -4.10 -6.98
CA ASP A 52 -9.73 -3.90 -7.83
C ASP A 52 -8.93 -2.64 -7.43
N PRO A 53 -7.74 -2.40 -8.02
CA PRO A 53 -6.95 -1.21 -7.74
C PRO A 53 -7.67 0.13 -8.00
N THR A 54 -8.64 0.17 -8.92
CA THR A 54 -9.40 1.38 -9.26
C THR A 54 -10.38 1.71 -8.12
N GLN A 55 -11.09 0.70 -7.62
CA GLN A 55 -12.04 0.84 -6.52
C GLN A 55 -11.34 1.19 -5.20
N ALA A 56 -10.12 0.69 -5.01
CA ALA A 56 -9.30 0.95 -3.82
C ALA A 56 -8.92 2.44 -3.64
N VAL A 57 -8.94 3.26 -4.70
CA VAL A 57 -8.47 4.66 -4.66
C VAL A 57 -9.21 5.50 -3.62
N ASN A 58 -10.51 5.32 -3.45
CA ASN A 58 -11.27 6.11 -2.48
C ASN A 58 -10.99 5.68 -1.04
N ILE A 59 -10.74 4.40 -0.80
CA ILE A 59 -10.28 3.89 0.50
C ILE A 59 -8.90 4.46 0.85
N ILE A 60 -7.99 4.48 -0.13
CA ILE A 60 -6.66 5.07 0.02
C ILE A 60 -6.78 6.56 0.40
N ARG A 61 -7.64 7.31 -0.29
CA ARG A 61 -7.90 8.73 0.03
C ARG A 61 -8.45 8.92 1.46
N ALA A 62 -9.37 8.08 1.90
CA ALA A 62 -9.90 8.13 3.27
C ALA A 62 -8.82 7.84 4.34
N CYS A 63 -7.96 6.85 4.09
CA CYS A 63 -6.80 6.57 4.95
C CYS A 63 -5.85 7.77 5.02
N GLU A 64 -5.55 8.37 3.87
CA GLU A 64 -4.68 9.54 3.75
C GLU A 64 -5.22 10.78 4.48
N LEU A 65 -6.53 11.02 4.46
CA LEU A 65 -7.15 12.13 5.20
C LEU A 65 -6.90 12.05 6.71
N THR A 66 -6.76 10.83 7.23
CA THR A 66 -6.63 10.55 8.66
C THR A 66 -5.21 10.12 9.06
N LYS A 67 -4.25 10.12 8.13
CA LYS A 67 -2.87 9.61 8.30
C LYS A 67 -2.81 8.14 8.76
N MET A 68 -3.84 7.37 8.42
CA MET A 68 -3.86 5.92 8.59
C MET A 68 -3.15 5.28 7.39
N THR A 69 -2.37 4.21 7.60
CA THR A 69 -1.63 3.56 6.50
C THR A 69 -2.55 2.62 5.70
N PRO A 70 -2.78 2.83 4.40
CA PRO A 70 -3.48 1.86 3.56
C PRO A 70 -2.56 0.70 3.16
N LEU A 71 -3.02 -0.52 3.37
CA LEU A 71 -2.40 -1.77 2.94
C LEU A 71 -3.38 -2.56 2.08
N VAL A 72 -2.86 -3.51 1.31
CA VAL A 72 -3.69 -4.48 0.57
C VAL A 72 -3.22 -5.90 0.83
N ARG A 73 -4.17 -6.81 1.03
CA ARG A 73 -3.97 -8.25 0.94
C ARG A 73 -4.38 -8.71 -0.45
N ILE A 74 -3.47 -9.34 -1.19
CA ILE A 74 -3.70 -9.75 -2.60
C ILE A 74 -3.55 -11.26 -2.71
N GLY A 75 -4.61 -11.96 -3.15
CA GLY A 75 -4.57 -13.41 -3.37
C GLY A 75 -3.82 -13.86 -4.63
N SER A 76 -3.76 -13.00 -5.65
CA SER A 76 -3.04 -13.28 -6.90
C SER A 76 -1.55 -12.99 -6.78
N LYS A 77 -0.71 -13.93 -7.24
CA LYS A 77 0.75 -13.83 -7.32
C LYS A 77 1.23 -13.08 -8.59
N ASP A 78 0.39 -12.21 -9.16
CA ASP A 78 0.70 -11.43 -10.36
C ASP A 78 1.44 -10.12 -10.00
N PRO A 79 2.73 -9.96 -10.39
CA PRO A 79 3.49 -8.73 -10.16
C PRO A 79 2.82 -7.47 -10.75
N LYS A 80 2.07 -7.62 -11.86
CA LYS A 80 1.38 -6.48 -12.48
C LYS A 80 0.25 -5.98 -11.60
N LEU A 81 -0.52 -6.88 -11.00
CA LEU A 81 -1.57 -6.51 -10.06
C LEU A 81 -1.00 -5.84 -8.81
N VAL A 82 0.11 -6.38 -8.28
CA VAL A 82 0.86 -5.77 -7.17
C VAL A 82 1.29 -4.34 -7.51
N LEU A 83 1.89 -4.13 -8.69
CA LEU A 83 2.26 -2.81 -9.18
C LEU A 83 1.07 -1.85 -9.23
N GLN A 84 -0.07 -2.30 -9.78
CA GLN A 84 -1.27 -1.46 -9.90
C GLN A 84 -1.80 -0.99 -8.54
N TYR A 85 -1.85 -1.86 -7.54
CA TYR A 85 -2.24 -1.46 -6.18
C TYR A 85 -1.26 -0.46 -5.56
N LEU A 86 0.04 -0.70 -5.71
CA LEU A 86 1.05 0.21 -5.20
C LEU A 86 1.05 1.55 -5.94
N ASP A 87 0.70 1.58 -7.23
CA ASP A 87 0.58 2.81 -8.04
C ASP A 87 -0.71 3.59 -7.75
N ALA A 88 -1.78 2.89 -7.32
CA ALA A 88 -2.96 3.51 -6.75
C ALA A 88 -2.66 4.23 -5.42
N GLY A 89 -1.61 3.82 -4.71
CA GLY A 89 -1.15 4.45 -3.47
C GLY A 89 -1.23 3.56 -2.24
N MET A 90 -1.43 2.24 -2.39
CA MET A 90 -1.22 1.32 -1.28
C MET A 90 0.24 1.40 -0.81
N MET A 91 0.43 1.41 0.51
CA MET A 91 1.75 1.62 1.13
C MET A 91 2.40 0.32 1.60
N GLY A 92 1.72 -0.81 1.40
CA GLY A 92 2.24 -2.14 1.70
C GLY A 92 1.33 -3.24 1.17
N VAL A 93 1.92 -4.41 0.98
CA VAL A 93 1.26 -5.59 0.42
C VAL A 93 1.46 -6.76 1.36
N MET A 94 0.36 -7.44 1.68
CA MET A 94 0.33 -8.76 2.31
C MET A 94 0.00 -9.77 1.22
N MET A 95 0.86 -10.77 1.05
CA MET A 95 0.58 -11.87 0.13
C MET A 95 0.43 -13.16 0.93
N PRO A 96 -0.74 -13.80 0.89
CA PRO A 96 -0.99 -15.06 1.59
C PRO A 96 -0.28 -16.21 0.86
N ASP A 97 -0.11 -17.32 1.59
CA ASP A 97 0.31 -18.61 1.03
C ASP A 97 1.58 -18.62 0.16
N LEU A 98 2.61 -17.87 0.58
CA LEU A 98 3.97 -18.00 0.05
C LEU A 98 4.67 -19.20 0.70
N ARG A 99 5.05 -20.19 -0.11
CA ARG A 99 5.62 -21.48 0.33
C ARG A 99 7.05 -21.72 -0.14
N SER A 100 7.62 -20.79 -0.90
CA SER A 100 8.99 -20.94 -1.42
C SER A 100 9.75 -19.62 -1.45
N VAL A 101 11.08 -19.71 -1.44
CA VAL A 101 11.98 -18.55 -1.60
C VAL A 101 11.76 -17.86 -2.94
N GLN A 102 11.42 -18.62 -3.98
CA GLN A 102 11.13 -18.09 -5.32
C GLN A 102 9.88 -17.21 -5.32
N GLU A 103 8.83 -17.62 -4.62
CA GLU A 103 7.61 -16.81 -4.47
C GLU A 103 7.86 -15.55 -3.63
N ILE A 104 8.64 -15.65 -2.55
CA ILE A 104 9.07 -14.49 -1.77
C ILE A 104 9.88 -13.51 -2.64
N LYS A 105 10.82 -14.02 -3.44
CA LYS A 105 11.64 -13.20 -4.35
C LYS A 105 10.79 -12.52 -5.42
N MET A 106 9.79 -13.21 -5.97
CA MET A 106 8.82 -12.61 -6.90
C MET A 106 8.10 -11.42 -6.26
N LEU A 107 7.63 -11.57 -5.01
CA LEU A 107 6.98 -10.47 -4.31
C LEU A 107 7.95 -9.30 -4.06
N ILE A 108 9.19 -9.58 -3.62
CA ILE A 108 10.22 -8.54 -3.45
C ILE A 108 10.46 -7.79 -4.76
N ASP A 109 10.64 -8.53 -5.87
CA ASP A 109 10.81 -7.97 -7.20
C ASP A 109 9.62 -7.09 -7.62
N ALA A 110 8.39 -7.45 -7.24
CA ALA A 110 7.19 -6.69 -7.56
C ALA A 110 7.01 -5.42 -6.71
N VAL A 111 7.43 -5.43 -5.44
CA VAL A 111 7.21 -4.30 -4.51
C VAL A 111 8.37 -3.31 -4.46
N LYS A 112 9.62 -3.76 -4.68
CA LYS A 112 10.82 -2.94 -4.58
C LYS A 112 11.30 -2.45 -5.94
N TYR A 113 11.73 -1.19 -5.98
CA TYR A 113 12.45 -0.61 -7.11
C TYR A 113 13.88 -1.16 -7.21
N PRO A 114 14.55 -1.03 -8.37
CA PRO A 114 15.98 -1.27 -8.48
C PRO A 114 16.77 -0.44 -7.44
N PRO A 115 17.87 -0.97 -6.85
CA PRO A 115 18.49 -2.28 -7.15
C PRO A 115 17.90 -3.45 -6.35
N LEU A 116 16.97 -3.22 -5.43
CA LEU A 116 16.45 -4.24 -4.52
C LEU A 116 15.38 -5.15 -5.13
N GLY A 117 14.70 -4.66 -6.17
CA GLY A 117 13.69 -5.40 -6.92
C GLY A 117 13.58 -4.92 -8.36
N LYS A 118 12.42 -5.12 -8.97
CA LYS A 118 12.15 -4.87 -10.39
C LYS A 118 10.87 -4.07 -10.63
N ARG A 119 10.31 -3.43 -9.59
CA ARG A 119 9.12 -2.60 -9.72
C ARG A 119 9.36 -1.50 -10.77
N GLY A 120 8.45 -1.40 -11.74
CA GLY A 120 8.49 -0.34 -12.75
C GLY A 120 8.10 1.01 -12.15
N MET A 121 8.78 2.07 -12.56
CA MET A 121 8.37 3.45 -12.25
C MET A 121 7.47 3.99 -13.37
N GLY A 122 6.37 4.62 -12.98
CA GLY A 122 5.50 5.35 -13.90
C GLY A 122 4.94 6.62 -13.25
N ILE A 123 4.26 7.43 -14.06
CA ILE A 123 3.43 8.53 -13.56
C ILE A 123 2.18 7.89 -12.95
N SER A 124 2.04 7.97 -11.63
CA SER A 124 0.94 7.34 -10.91
C SER A 124 0.47 8.23 -9.76
N ARG A 125 -0.62 7.82 -9.11
CA ARG A 125 -1.10 8.54 -7.93
C ARG A 125 -0.06 8.46 -6.81
N ALA A 126 0.54 7.30 -6.59
CA ALA A 126 1.51 7.10 -5.51
C ALA A 126 2.73 8.04 -5.58
N SER A 127 3.15 8.43 -6.79
CA SER A 127 4.22 9.43 -7.01
C SER A 127 3.72 10.89 -7.04
N GLY A 128 2.46 11.14 -6.66
CA GLY A 128 1.84 12.47 -6.72
C GLY A 128 1.77 13.02 -8.14
N TYR A 129 1.62 12.15 -9.14
CA TYR A 129 1.62 12.49 -10.57
C TYR A 129 2.88 13.22 -11.04
N MET A 130 3.99 13.10 -10.30
CA MET A 130 5.21 13.89 -10.50
C MET A 130 4.99 15.42 -10.44
N ALA A 131 3.84 15.87 -9.96
CA ALA A 131 3.45 17.28 -9.96
C ALA A 131 4.21 18.13 -8.93
N TYR A 132 4.78 17.49 -7.89
CA TYR A 132 5.40 18.17 -6.76
C TYR A 132 6.92 18.30 -6.86
N GLY A 133 7.49 18.21 -8.07
CA GLY A 133 8.89 18.61 -8.35
C GLY A 133 9.97 17.79 -7.63
N GLY A 134 9.62 16.69 -6.97
CA GLY A 134 10.59 15.73 -6.47
C GLY A 134 11.12 14.90 -7.63
N GLU A 135 12.45 14.79 -7.74
CA GLU A 135 13.03 13.75 -8.58
C GLU A 135 12.41 12.40 -8.19
N ALA A 136 12.17 11.53 -9.16
CA ALA A 136 11.54 10.26 -8.88
C ALA A 136 12.37 9.37 -7.91
N SER A 137 13.68 9.66 -7.79
CA SER A 137 14.58 9.17 -6.74
C SER A 137 14.02 9.43 -5.32
N ASN A 138 13.49 10.60 -5.04
CA ASN A 138 12.95 10.96 -3.72
C ASN A 138 11.78 10.05 -3.30
N TYR A 139 10.94 9.64 -4.24
CA TYR A 139 9.85 8.71 -3.97
C TYR A 139 10.36 7.26 -3.80
N ILE A 140 11.36 6.86 -4.59
CA ILE A 140 11.99 5.54 -4.48
C ILE A 140 12.67 5.37 -3.11
N GLU A 141 13.42 6.38 -2.66
CA GLU A 141 14.10 6.36 -1.35
C GLU A 141 13.11 6.35 -0.18
N PHE A 142 11.92 6.90 -0.37
CA PHE A 142 10.89 6.99 0.66
C PHE A 142 10.19 5.64 0.94
N GLN A 143 10.18 4.69 -0.01
CA GLN A 143 9.40 3.43 0.04
C GLN A 143 10.04 2.26 0.84
#